data_AF-A0A3D1IFY5-F1
#
_entry.id   AF-A0A3D1IFY5-F1
#
_cell.length_a   1.000
_cell.length_b   1.000
_cell.length_c   1.000
_cell.angle_alpha   90.00
_cell.angle_beta   90.00
_cell.angle_gamma   90.00
#
_symmetry.space_group_name_H-M   'P 1'
#
loop_
_entity.id
_entity.type
_entity.pdbx_description
1 polymer ?
#
loop_
_entity_poly.entity_id
_entity_poly.type
_entity_poly.pdbx_seq_one_letter_code
_entity_poly.pdbx_strand_id
1 'polypeptide(L)'
;MFITRRIHSLVLALLLLGVGGVGPVASAQPTGDTRGRDTRIVFFGSSVPNGTGDETRQEGYTGRVRQLLEPAGWDVVNRSRGGDNTVTIALRFEPEGTPDPNTPYLMTADAGYAVLALSLGNEGIMECAPGQSRRCTKTRDEADRIYEQFATGLWNLVERTRAEGIVPIVTLAYARSDFAEREYAYTRRMNLLINSWDVPSVNLLGAIDDGGGRWADGFVADPLHPNSAGHTEMAHAFVPTLFDALAAGKPTPTRSTNPGFIRVSGGSPTPLSFSPEHPMRSFAVSFLVRATGDGTVAGVSGQTLGNRVTTSAYGRQRQPIDIYNLSPSGQIRVAVSVSGGRLTYTASSGEIVLSSATATDGEWHHVVLSHYAARGETVLFVDGARAGAVSERLQPERFVLGGGGRAADEAPQQADFKEWMIHRAGLNADEAAALYDGTLVQASLEVYASLSGSSAMATENRAQSLSVVEIERAGVTHTEE
;
A
#
# COMPACT_ATOMS: atom_id res chain seq x y z
N MET A 1 -15.08 18.99 61.93
CA MET A 1 -13.72 18.60 62.35
C MET A 1 -13.03 17.98 61.15
N PHE A 2 -12.04 18.70 60.62
CA PHE A 2 -11.07 18.43 59.54
C PHE A 2 -11.48 17.83 58.18
N ILE A 3 -11.13 18.63 57.18
CA ILE A 3 -11.18 18.51 55.72
C ILE A 3 -9.78 18.15 55.22
N THR A 4 -9.66 17.32 54.18
CA THR A 4 -8.56 17.36 53.18
C THR A 4 -9.07 16.74 51.87
N ARG A 5 -9.66 17.52 50.95
CA ARG A 5 -9.09 18.30 49.82
C ARG A 5 -8.26 17.50 48.79
N ARG A 6 -8.91 17.26 47.64
CA ARG A 6 -8.31 17.00 46.32
C ARG A 6 -7.60 18.25 45.81
N ILE A 7 -6.46 18.09 45.16
CA ILE A 7 -5.73 19.15 44.45
C ILE A 7 -5.99 18.96 42.95
N HIS A 8 -6.52 19.99 42.30
CA HIS A 8 -6.40 20.24 40.86
C HIS A 8 -5.58 21.52 40.72
N SER A 9 -4.47 21.46 39.98
CA SER A 9 -3.62 22.62 39.75
C SER A 9 -4.01 23.29 38.43
N LEU A 10 -4.47 24.53 38.58
CA LEU A 10 -4.78 25.52 37.55
C LEU A 10 -3.46 26.14 37.06
N VAL A 11 -3.27 26.27 35.74
CA VAL A 11 -2.16 27.07 35.17
C VAL A 11 -2.60 28.52 35.00
N LEU A 12 -1.78 29.42 35.54
CA LEU A 12 -2.00 30.86 35.68
C LEU A 12 -1.54 31.60 34.42
N ALA A 13 -2.42 32.43 33.85
CA ALA A 13 -2.09 33.42 32.83
C ALA A 13 -1.47 34.67 33.47
N LEU A 14 -0.33 35.14 32.96
CA LEU A 14 0.28 36.42 33.34
C LEU A 14 0.17 37.41 32.18
N LEU A 15 -0.57 38.49 32.39
CA LEU A 15 -0.55 39.72 31.59
C LEU A 15 0.52 40.66 32.15
N LEU A 16 1.38 41.19 31.28
CA LEU A 16 2.21 42.37 31.55
C LEU A 16 2.11 43.34 30.38
N LEU A 17 1.55 44.52 30.67
CA LEU A 17 1.49 45.69 29.82
C LEU A 17 2.80 46.48 29.94
N GLY A 18 3.39 46.83 28.79
CA GLY A 18 4.48 47.80 28.68
C GLY A 18 4.36 48.53 27.35
N VAL A 19 4.10 49.84 27.40
CA VAL A 19 3.95 50.75 26.26
C VAL A 19 5.31 51.36 25.91
N GLY A 20 5.66 51.38 24.61
CA GLY A 20 6.78 52.15 24.08
C GLY A 20 6.96 51.89 22.57
N GLY A 21 6.56 52.86 21.74
CA GLY A 21 6.48 52.70 20.28
C GLY A 21 7.80 52.90 19.52
N VAL A 22 7.94 52.17 18.42
CA VAL A 22 8.76 52.51 17.25
C VAL A 22 8.09 51.87 16.01
N GLY A 23 8.15 52.55 14.86
CA GLY A 23 7.29 52.37 13.67
C GLY A 23 7.26 50.99 12.97
N PRO A 24 6.52 50.87 11.85
CA PRO A 24 6.25 49.60 11.21
C PRO A 24 7.54 49.06 10.59
N VAL A 25 8.19 48.14 11.29
CA VAL A 25 9.16 47.23 10.67
C VAL A 25 8.33 46.28 9.82
N ALA A 26 8.51 46.38 8.51
CA ALA A 26 8.00 45.39 7.57
C ALA A 26 8.44 44.01 8.07
N SER A 27 7.49 43.21 8.51
CA SER A 27 7.71 41.79 8.81
C SER A 27 8.08 41.12 7.50
N ALA A 28 9.37 40.93 7.27
CA ALA A 28 9.84 39.99 6.27
C ALA A 28 9.14 38.64 6.55
N GLN A 29 8.43 38.13 5.54
CA GLN A 29 7.97 36.74 5.55
C GLN A 29 9.20 35.85 5.80
N PRO A 30 9.12 34.84 6.67
CA PRO A 30 10.17 33.84 6.74
C PRO A 30 10.11 33.00 5.47
N THR A 31 10.87 33.42 4.46
CA THR A 31 11.30 32.56 3.36
C THR A 31 12.50 31.76 3.85
N GLY A 32 12.21 30.63 4.48
CA GLY A 32 13.20 29.70 4.99
C GLY A 32 12.46 28.47 5.48
N ASP A 33 12.58 27.39 4.73
CA ASP A 33 12.06 26.09 5.10
C ASP A 33 12.70 25.66 6.44
N THR A 34 11.93 25.70 7.52
CA THR A 34 12.38 25.38 8.88
C THR A 34 12.22 23.91 9.21
N ARG A 35 11.81 23.06 8.26
CA ARG A 35 11.70 21.61 8.47
C ARG A 35 13.07 20.97 8.29
N GLY A 36 13.54 20.31 9.35
CA GLY A 36 14.85 19.65 9.37
C GLY A 36 14.85 18.34 8.60
N ARG A 37 16.06 17.86 8.25
CA ARG A 37 16.36 16.59 7.58
C ARG A 37 15.46 15.43 8.02
N ASP A 38 15.26 15.28 9.33
CA ASP A 38 14.50 14.18 9.94
C ASP A 38 13.01 14.13 9.56
N THR A 39 12.48 15.20 8.94
CA THR A 39 11.09 15.29 8.48
C THR A 39 10.97 15.40 6.96
N ARG A 40 12.09 15.38 6.23
CA ARG A 40 12.10 15.53 4.77
C ARG A 40 12.15 14.19 4.06
N ILE A 41 11.16 13.98 3.20
CA ILE A 41 10.98 12.83 2.33
C ILE A 41 11.23 13.26 0.88
N VAL A 42 12.18 12.61 0.22
CA VAL A 42 12.50 12.91 -1.18
C VAL A 42 12.03 11.78 -2.09
N PHE A 43 11.13 12.08 -3.03
CA PHE A 43 10.81 11.16 -4.11
C PHE A 43 11.88 11.27 -5.19
N PHE A 44 12.60 10.17 -5.41
CA PHE A 44 13.73 10.09 -6.32
C PHE A 44 13.51 8.95 -7.31
N GLY A 45 12.96 9.31 -8.46
CA GLY A 45 12.53 8.32 -9.44
C GLY A 45 12.46 8.85 -10.86
N SER A 46 11.63 8.18 -11.66
CA SER A 46 11.46 8.46 -13.10
C SER A 46 10.24 9.35 -13.43
N SER A 47 9.65 9.18 -14.62
CA SER A 47 8.55 10.02 -15.13
C SER A 47 7.26 9.92 -14.33
N VAL A 48 6.89 8.74 -13.83
CA VAL A 48 5.64 8.53 -13.07
C VAL A 48 5.69 9.20 -11.69
N PRO A 49 6.70 8.99 -10.81
CA PRO A 49 6.83 9.79 -9.59
C PRO A 49 7.04 11.29 -9.86
N ASN A 50 7.54 11.69 -11.03
CA ASN A 50 7.57 13.11 -11.43
C ASN A 50 6.17 13.69 -11.75
N GLY A 51 5.13 12.85 -11.81
CA GLY A 51 3.76 13.25 -12.14
C GLY A 51 3.47 13.32 -13.63
N THR A 52 4.28 12.68 -14.48
CA THR A 52 3.97 12.59 -15.92
C THR A 52 2.67 11.80 -16.10
N GLY A 53 1.82 12.25 -17.02
CA GLY A 53 0.48 11.71 -17.20
C GLY A 53 -0.60 12.44 -16.39
N ASP A 54 -0.26 13.09 -15.27
CA ASP A 54 -1.20 13.87 -14.47
C ASP A 54 -1.59 15.17 -15.20
N GLU A 55 -2.76 15.16 -15.83
CA GLU A 55 -3.29 16.30 -16.57
C GLU A 55 -3.68 17.48 -15.67
N THR A 56 -3.79 17.28 -14.34
CA THR A 56 -4.01 18.36 -13.37
C THR A 56 -2.73 19.11 -13.02
N ARG A 57 -1.56 18.55 -13.39
CA ARG A 57 -0.22 19.10 -13.14
C ARG A 57 0.07 19.33 -11.65
N GLN A 58 -0.38 18.40 -10.80
CA GLN A 58 -0.15 18.42 -9.36
C GLN A 58 0.84 17.35 -8.91
N GLU A 59 1.87 17.11 -9.72
CA GLU A 59 2.95 16.13 -9.45
C GLU A 59 2.47 14.68 -9.23
N GLY A 60 1.30 14.29 -9.77
CA GLY A 60 0.83 12.91 -9.74
C GLY A 60 0.66 12.37 -8.33
N TYR A 61 1.04 11.11 -8.11
CA TYR A 61 0.94 10.48 -6.80
C TYR A 61 1.88 11.13 -5.77
N THR A 62 3.04 11.66 -6.19
CA THR A 62 3.97 12.33 -5.27
C THR A 62 3.33 13.56 -4.63
N GLY A 63 2.64 14.38 -5.42
CA GLY A 63 1.91 15.54 -4.90
C GLY A 63 0.73 15.17 -4.00
N ARG A 64 0.08 14.03 -4.26
CA ARG A 64 -1.01 13.51 -3.41
C ARG A 64 -0.49 12.93 -2.09
N VAL A 65 0.65 12.24 -2.11
CA VAL A 65 1.34 11.80 -0.89
C VAL A 65 1.83 12.99 -0.08
N ARG A 66 2.31 14.07 -0.73
CA ARG A 66 2.60 15.33 -0.03
C ARG A 66 1.38 15.85 0.73
N GLN A 67 0.22 15.97 0.06
CA GLN A 67 -1.02 16.42 0.71
C GLN A 67 -1.46 15.52 1.87
N LEU A 68 -1.22 14.21 1.77
CA LEU A 68 -1.50 13.25 2.83
C LEU A 68 -0.63 13.48 4.08
N LEU A 69 0.66 13.76 3.89
CA LEU A 69 1.65 13.76 4.98
C LEU A 69 1.94 15.15 5.56
N GLU A 70 1.70 16.23 4.80
CA GLU A 70 1.90 17.61 5.26
C GLU A 70 1.19 17.95 6.59
N PRO A 71 -0.06 17.52 6.84
CA PRO A 71 -0.74 17.77 8.11
C PRO A 71 -0.05 17.13 9.32
N ALA A 72 0.67 16.03 9.12
CA ALA A 72 1.48 15.36 10.16
C ALA A 72 2.89 15.98 10.32
N GLY A 73 3.20 17.04 9.57
CA GLY A 73 4.45 17.79 9.69
C GLY A 73 5.56 17.35 8.74
N TRP A 74 5.32 16.37 7.87
CA TRP A 74 6.28 15.90 6.88
C TRP A 74 6.44 16.90 5.72
N ASP A 75 7.67 17.03 5.23
CA ASP A 75 8.01 17.76 4.01
C ASP A 75 8.32 16.79 2.87
N VAL A 76 7.56 16.86 1.77
CA VAL A 76 7.73 15.96 0.63
C VAL A 76 8.29 16.74 -0.56
N VAL A 77 9.50 16.40 -0.99
CA VAL A 77 10.17 17.04 -2.12
C VAL A 77 10.27 16.07 -3.29
N ASN A 78 9.92 16.51 -4.50
CA ASN A 78 10.06 15.70 -5.71
C ASN A 78 11.38 16.01 -6.43
N ARG A 79 12.26 15.02 -6.54
CA ARG A 79 13.52 15.07 -7.31
C ARG A 79 13.53 14.05 -8.45
N SER A 80 12.35 13.54 -8.81
CA SER A 80 12.20 12.61 -9.91
C SER A 80 12.41 13.30 -11.26
N ARG A 81 12.91 12.56 -12.24
CA ARG A 81 13.14 13.09 -13.58
C ARG A 81 12.77 12.05 -14.64
N GLY A 82 12.02 12.51 -15.65
CA GLY A 82 11.49 11.63 -16.69
C GLY A 82 12.57 10.88 -17.46
N GLY A 83 12.31 9.59 -17.71
CA GLY A 83 13.17 8.72 -18.52
C GLY A 83 14.31 8.05 -17.75
N ASP A 84 14.44 8.31 -16.45
CA ASP A 84 15.48 7.69 -15.66
C ASP A 84 15.25 6.21 -15.41
N ASN A 85 16.36 5.47 -15.42
CA ASN A 85 16.52 4.07 -15.09
C ASN A 85 17.60 3.94 -14.01
N THR A 86 17.94 2.73 -13.56
CA THR A 86 18.89 2.56 -12.45
C THR A 86 20.29 3.11 -12.73
N VAL A 87 20.70 3.16 -14.00
CA VAL A 87 22.01 3.70 -14.44
C VAL A 87 22.01 5.22 -14.44
N THR A 88 21.03 5.86 -15.07
CA THR A 88 21.01 7.33 -15.22
C THR A 88 20.64 8.05 -13.93
N ILE A 89 19.94 7.38 -13.00
CA ILE A 89 19.62 7.93 -11.70
C ILE A 89 20.78 7.91 -10.71
N ALA A 90 21.66 6.93 -10.81
CA ALA A 90 22.86 6.87 -9.98
C ALA A 90 23.78 8.09 -10.17
N LEU A 91 23.83 8.65 -11.38
CA LEU A 91 24.60 9.87 -11.72
C LEU A 91 24.05 11.15 -11.08
N ARG A 92 22.82 11.11 -10.53
CA ARG A 92 22.17 12.25 -9.89
C ARG A 92 21.93 12.02 -8.41
N PHE A 93 22.55 10.99 -7.86
CA PHE A 93 22.49 10.80 -6.42
C PHE A 93 23.15 12.00 -5.73
N GLU A 94 24.38 12.32 -6.14
CA GLU A 94 25.12 13.51 -5.68
C GLU A 94 25.83 14.19 -6.85
N PRO A 95 26.11 15.50 -6.76
CA PRO A 95 26.84 16.22 -7.80
C PRO A 95 28.34 15.92 -7.78
N GLU A 96 28.94 15.81 -8.96
CA GLU A 96 30.40 15.85 -9.11
C GLU A 96 30.87 17.31 -9.06
N GLY A 97 31.27 17.78 -7.87
CA GLY A 97 31.72 19.16 -7.67
C GLY A 97 30.56 20.15 -7.50
N THR A 98 30.60 21.29 -8.21
CA THR A 98 29.54 22.30 -8.11
C THR A 98 28.24 21.74 -8.69
N PRO A 99 27.14 21.68 -7.92
CA PRO A 99 25.88 21.13 -8.42
C PRO A 99 25.35 21.93 -9.61
N ASP A 100 25.02 21.25 -10.71
CA ASP A 100 24.24 21.86 -11.80
C ASP A 100 22.85 22.25 -11.26
N PRO A 101 22.47 23.54 -11.29
CA PRO A 101 21.20 24.01 -10.74
C PRO A 101 19.97 23.40 -11.43
N ASN A 102 20.10 22.85 -12.63
CA ASN A 102 19.00 22.22 -13.37
C ASN A 102 18.90 20.71 -13.16
N THR A 103 19.84 20.11 -12.42
CA THR A 103 19.83 18.68 -12.15
C THR A 103 19.23 18.42 -10.75
N PRO A 104 18.14 17.63 -10.64
CA PRO A 104 17.54 17.32 -9.36
C PRO A 104 18.35 16.22 -8.65
N TYR A 105 19.41 16.63 -7.96
CA TYR A 105 20.22 15.71 -7.15
C TYR A 105 19.48 15.29 -5.86
N LEU A 106 19.68 14.05 -5.41
CA LEU A 106 19.14 13.59 -4.12
C LEU A 106 19.84 14.31 -2.96
N MET A 107 21.17 14.33 -2.95
CA MET A 107 21.97 14.84 -1.83
C MET A 107 21.85 16.36 -1.61
N THR A 108 21.37 17.11 -2.60
CA THR A 108 21.14 18.56 -2.43
C THR A 108 19.79 18.89 -1.81
N ALA A 109 18.96 17.88 -1.53
CA ALA A 109 17.64 18.05 -0.92
C ALA A 109 17.65 17.89 0.60
N ASP A 110 18.76 17.48 1.23
CA ASP A 110 18.85 17.21 2.68
C ASP A 110 17.74 16.28 3.19
N ALA A 111 17.68 15.08 2.62
CA ALA A 111 16.66 14.08 2.90
C ALA A 111 16.94 13.32 4.21
N GLY A 112 15.91 13.04 5.00
CA GLY A 112 15.92 11.98 6.02
C GLY A 112 15.40 10.66 5.47
N TYR A 113 14.50 10.72 4.48
CA TYR A 113 13.91 9.56 3.82
C TYR A 113 13.95 9.74 2.29
N ALA A 114 14.14 8.64 1.55
CA ALA A 114 14.10 8.66 0.10
C ALA A 114 13.20 7.55 -0.46
N VAL A 115 12.20 7.94 -1.26
CA VAL A 115 11.36 7.00 -2.01
C VAL A 115 11.99 6.78 -3.39
N LEU A 116 12.55 5.58 -3.58
CA LEU A 116 13.18 5.12 -4.81
C LEU A 116 12.12 4.50 -5.73
N ALA A 117 11.79 5.20 -6.82
CA ALA A 117 10.64 4.86 -7.65
C ALA A 117 10.99 4.77 -9.15
N LEU A 118 11.27 3.55 -9.62
CA LEU A 118 11.69 3.24 -10.99
C LEU A 118 10.82 2.14 -11.59
N SER A 119 10.98 1.89 -12.89
CA SER A 119 10.25 0.82 -13.60
C SER A 119 11.17 0.05 -14.54
N LEU A 120 10.84 -1.23 -14.73
CA LEU A 120 11.51 -2.10 -15.71
C LEU A 120 11.41 -1.56 -17.14
N GLY A 121 10.35 -0.79 -17.44
CA GLY A 121 10.14 -0.21 -18.76
C GLY A 121 11.26 0.75 -19.19
N ASN A 122 11.76 1.60 -18.27
CA ASN A 122 12.90 2.49 -18.58
C ASN A 122 14.24 1.77 -18.51
N GLU A 123 14.30 0.63 -17.82
CA GLU A 123 15.46 -0.26 -17.87
C GLU A 123 15.62 -0.93 -19.24
N GLY A 124 14.54 -1.00 -20.02
CA GLY A 124 14.54 -1.53 -21.38
C GLY A 124 14.14 -3.00 -21.49
N ILE A 125 13.29 -3.48 -20.57
CA ILE A 125 12.86 -4.89 -20.52
C ILE A 125 12.05 -5.34 -21.76
N MET A 126 11.43 -4.39 -22.46
CA MET A 126 10.49 -4.59 -23.55
C MET A 126 10.95 -5.57 -24.62
N GLU A 127 10.04 -6.39 -25.15
CA GLU A 127 10.31 -7.15 -26.37
C GLU A 127 10.53 -6.23 -27.56
N CYS A 128 11.49 -6.59 -28.42
CA CYS A 128 11.67 -5.85 -29.65
C CYS A 128 10.48 -6.07 -30.59
N ALA A 129 9.78 -4.98 -30.92
CA ALA A 129 8.86 -5.00 -32.05
C ALA A 129 9.61 -5.34 -33.37
N PRO A 130 8.91 -5.85 -34.40
CA PRO A 130 9.53 -6.12 -35.70
C PRO A 130 10.30 -4.91 -36.24
N GLY A 131 11.58 -5.10 -36.55
CA GLY A 131 12.48 -4.03 -37.03
C GLY A 131 13.09 -3.14 -35.95
N GLN A 132 12.66 -3.27 -34.68
CA GLN A 132 13.27 -2.57 -33.56
C GLN A 132 14.56 -3.27 -33.11
N SER A 133 15.58 -2.48 -32.79
CA SER A 133 16.90 -2.98 -32.36
C SER A 133 17.50 -2.21 -31.19
N ARG A 134 16.77 -1.24 -30.63
CA ARG A 134 17.24 -0.38 -29.55
C ARG A 134 16.19 -0.30 -28.44
N ARG A 135 16.66 -0.24 -27.20
CA ARG A 135 15.82 -0.14 -25.98
C ARG A 135 14.78 -1.25 -25.88
N CYS A 136 15.17 -2.46 -26.25
CA CYS A 136 14.34 -3.65 -26.22
C CYS A 136 15.24 -4.89 -26.17
N THR A 137 14.65 -6.04 -25.87
CA THR A 137 15.29 -7.35 -25.72
C THR A 137 14.72 -8.30 -26.77
N LYS A 138 15.60 -8.99 -27.50
CA LYS A 138 15.23 -9.96 -28.55
C LYS A 138 15.13 -11.37 -28.02
N THR A 139 15.88 -11.67 -26.97
CA THR A 139 15.98 -13.01 -26.38
C THR A 139 15.64 -12.95 -24.91
N ARG A 140 15.27 -14.10 -24.35
CA ARG A 140 15.08 -14.26 -22.91
C ARG A 140 16.34 -13.88 -22.13
N ASP A 141 17.52 -14.34 -22.56
CA ASP A 141 18.78 -14.03 -21.88
C ASP A 141 19.08 -12.53 -21.82
N GLU A 142 18.74 -11.78 -22.88
CA GLU A 142 18.85 -10.31 -22.85
C GLU A 142 17.88 -9.69 -21.84
N ALA A 143 16.63 -10.18 -21.77
CA ALA A 143 15.66 -9.72 -20.79
C ALA A 143 16.04 -10.07 -19.35
N ASP A 144 16.57 -11.28 -19.10
CA ASP A 144 17.06 -11.69 -17.78
C ASP A 144 18.25 -10.80 -17.34
N ARG A 145 19.17 -10.41 -18.24
CA ARG A 145 20.23 -9.43 -17.92
C ARG A 145 19.69 -8.03 -17.57
N ILE A 146 18.65 -7.56 -18.26
CA ILE A 146 18.00 -6.28 -17.92
C ILE A 146 17.30 -6.37 -16.56
N TYR A 147 16.64 -7.49 -16.28
CA TYR A 147 16.06 -7.76 -14.97
C TYR A 147 17.13 -7.73 -13.85
N GLU A 148 18.27 -8.39 -14.06
CA GLU A 148 19.39 -8.40 -13.11
C GLU A 148 20.03 -7.01 -12.94
N GLN A 149 20.16 -6.24 -14.02
CA GLN A 149 20.62 -4.86 -13.98
C GLN A 149 19.69 -4.00 -13.15
N PHE A 150 18.37 -4.12 -13.33
CA PHE A 150 17.39 -3.39 -12.53
C PHE A 150 17.52 -3.75 -11.04
N ALA A 151 17.55 -5.04 -10.70
CA ALA A 151 17.66 -5.49 -9.32
C ALA A 151 18.94 -4.95 -8.66
N THR A 152 20.08 -5.13 -9.34
CA THR A 152 21.39 -4.71 -8.82
C THR A 152 21.49 -3.19 -8.70
N GLY A 153 21.05 -2.46 -9.73
CA GLY A 153 21.08 -1.01 -9.74
C GLY A 153 20.17 -0.39 -8.68
N LEU A 154 18.98 -0.94 -8.48
CA LEU A 154 18.06 -0.49 -7.43
C LEU A 154 18.61 -0.80 -6.03
N TRP A 155 19.17 -2.00 -5.81
CA TRP A 155 19.83 -2.33 -4.55
C TRP A 155 21.04 -1.44 -4.26
N ASN A 156 21.84 -1.10 -5.26
CA ASN A 156 22.95 -0.16 -5.10
C ASN A 156 22.47 1.23 -4.67
N LEU A 157 21.32 1.69 -5.15
CA LEU A 157 20.71 2.95 -4.68
C LEU A 157 20.26 2.84 -3.23
N VAL A 158 19.66 1.72 -2.82
CA VAL A 158 19.28 1.44 -1.42
C VAL A 158 20.50 1.53 -0.50
N GLU A 159 21.58 0.82 -0.83
CA GLU A 159 22.80 0.79 -0.01
C GLU A 159 23.48 2.15 0.04
N ARG A 160 23.54 2.88 -1.09
CA ARG A 160 24.10 4.23 -1.11
C ARG A 160 23.25 5.22 -0.31
N THR A 161 21.93 5.08 -0.35
CA THR A 161 20.99 5.89 0.47
C THR A 161 21.24 5.65 1.97
N ARG A 162 21.40 4.39 2.38
CA ARG A 162 21.73 4.02 3.77
C ARG A 162 23.08 4.56 4.23
N ALA A 163 24.09 4.50 3.36
CA ALA A 163 25.44 4.99 3.66
C ALA A 163 25.44 6.49 4.03
N GLU A 164 24.49 7.25 3.50
CA GLU A 164 24.28 8.68 3.78
C GLU A 164 23.35 8.93 4.99
N GLY A 165 22.99 7.88 5.74
CA GLY A 165 22.05 7.99 6.86
C GLY A 165 20.63 8.38 6.44
N ILE A 166 20.26 8.12 5.19
CA ILE A 166 18.91 8.33 4.66
C ILE A 166 18.19 6.98 4.71
N VAL A 167 16.93 6.95 5.17
CA VAL A 167 16.12 5.72 5.17
C VAL A 167 15.54 5.50 3.76
N PRO A 168 15.87 4.40 3.06
CA PRO A 168 15.29 4.11 1.74
C PRO A 168 13.91 3.48 1.87
N ILE A 169 13.02 3.84 0.95
CA ILE A 169 11.73 3.20 0.69
C ILE A 169 11.69 2.86 -0.79
N VAL A 170 11.25 1.67 -1.18
CA VAL A 170 11.20 1.25 -2.58
C VAL A 170 9.77 1.05 -3.03
N THR A 171 9.39 1.69 -4.14
CA THR A 171 8.12 1.33 -4.78
C THR A 171 8.30 0.08 -5.62
N LEU A 172 7.35 -0.83 -5.59
CA LEU A 172 7.28 -1.95 -6.52
C LEU A 172 7.18 -1.46 -7.97
N ALA A 173 7.62 -2.28 -8.92
CA ALA A 173 7.44 -2.02 -10.33
C ALA A 173 5.95 -2.06 -10.68
N TYR A 174 5.53 -1.18 -11.59
CA TYR A 174 4.13 -0.92 -11.91
C TYR A 174 3.81 -1.16 -13.39
N ALA A 175 2.53 -1.02 -13.72
CA ALA A 175 1.97 -1.33 -15.03
C ALA A 175 2.46 -0.41 -16.16
N ARG A 176 2.34 -0.87 -17.42
CA ARG A 176 2.44 -0.06 -18.64
C ARG A 176 1.55 -0.66 -19.73
N SER A 177 0.85 0.15 -20.52
CA SER A 177 -0.05 -0.38 -21.56
C SER A 177 0.67 -1.14 -22.67
N ASP A 178 1.95 -0.87 -22.88
CA ASP A 178 2.73 -1.55 -23.90
C ASP A 178 3.33 -2.89 -23.43
N PHE A 179 3.10 -3.29 -22.18
CA PHE A 179 3.50 -4.60 -21.68
C PHE A 179 2.62 -5.73 -22.23
N ALA A 180 3.27 -6.88 -22.48
CA ALA A 180 2.61 -8.15 -22.69
C ALA A 180 2.83 -9.06 -21.46
N GLU A 181 2.31 -10.29 -21.52
CA GLU A 181 2.44 -11.27 -20.42
C GLU A 181 3.91 -11.51 -20.02
N ARG A 182 4.84 -11.41 -20.98
CA ARG A 182 6.27 -11.57 -20.73
C ARG A 182 6.81 -10.49 -19.79
N GLU A 183 6.57 -9.22 -20.10
CA GLU A 183 7.00 -8.09 -19.26
C GLU A 183 6.24 -8.07 -17.93
N TYR A 184 4.95 -8.47 -17.94
CA TYR A 184 4.18 -8.58 -16.73
C TYR A 184 4.75 -9.67 -15.78
N ALA A 185 5.13 -10.83 -16.30
CA ALA A 185 5.79 -11.88 -15.51
C ALA A 185 7.11 -11.39 -14.88
N TYR A 186 7.94 -10.64 -15.61
CA TYR A 186 9.13 -10.00 -15.04
C TYR A 186 8.80 -8.98 -13.95
N THR A 187 7.70 -8.22 -14.13
CA THR A 187 7.22 -7.25 -13.15
C THR A 187 6.80 -7.95 -11.86
N ARG A 188 5.99 -9.02 -11.94
CA ARG A 188 5.59 -9.82 -10.77
C ARG A 188 6.81 -10.44 -10.07
N ARG A 189 7.76 -11.00 -10.82
CA ARG A 189 9.01 -11.57 -10.29
C ARG A 189 9.88 -10.52 -9.59
N MET A 190 9.99 -9.31 -10.14
CA MET A 190 10.73 -8.21 -9.52
C MET A 190 10.04 -7.74 -8.24
N ASN A 191 8.71 -7.68 -8.25
CA ASN A 191 7.93 -7.27 -7.09
C ASN A 191 8.08 -8.24 -5.92
N LEU A 192 8.10 -9.55 -6.17
CA LEU A 192 8.42 -10.55 -5.15
C LEU A 192 9.86 -10.42 -4.64
N LEU A 193 10.83 -10.17 -5.52
CA LEU A 193 12.22 -9.93 -5.13
C LEU A 193 12.33 -8.72 -4.20
N ILE A 194 11.71 -7.58 -4.56
CA ILE A 194 11.73 -6.37 -3.72
C ILE A 194 11.05 -6.63 -2.37
N ASN A 195 9.93 -7.38 -2.34
CA ASN A 195 9.28 -7.74 -1.08
C ASN A 195 10.19 -8.56 -0.14
N SER A 196 11.16 -9.31 -0.68
CA SER A 196 12.13 -10.08 0.12
C SER A 196 13.25 -9.23 0.73
N TRP A 197 13.39 -7.97 0.32
CA TRP A 197 14.43 -7.09 0.84
C TRP A 197 14.06 -6.56 2.22
N ASP A 198 15.06 -6.33 3.06
CA ASP A 198 14.89 -5.62 4.33
C ASP A 198 14.72 -4.11 4.10
N VAL A 199 13.71 -3.70 3.32
CA VAL A 199 13.47 -2.30 2.92
C VAL A 199 11.96 -2.04 2.88
N PRO A 200 11.45 -0.98 3.53
CA PRO A 200 10.04 -0.61 3.42
C PRO A 200 9.64 -0.43 1.96
N SER A 201 8.44 -0.88 1.60
CA SER A 201 8.02 -0.88 0.20
C SER A 201 6.54 -0.57 -0.03
N VAL A 202 6.21 -0.14 -1.25
CA VAL A 202 4.86 0.30 -1.65
C VAL A 202 4.43 -0.41 -2.93
N ASN A 203 3.29 -1.11 -2.88
CA ASN A 203 2.75 -1.88 -4.01
C ASN A 203 1.93 -0.99 -4.95
N LEU A 204 2.61 -0.37 -5.90
CA LEU A 204 1.98 0.46 -6.92
C LEU A 204 1.23 -0.34 -8.00
N LEU A 205 1.68 -1.57 -8.30
CA LEU A 205 1.06 -2.43 -9.30
C LEU A 205 -0.36 -2.82 -8.90
N GLY A 206 -0.51 -3.34 -7.67
CA GLY A 206 -1.78 -3.78 -7.11
C GLY A 206 -2.81 -2.65 -6.90
N ALA A 207 -2.40 -1.40 -7.08
CA ALA A 207 -3.31 -0.26 -7.09
C ALA A 207 -3.94 0.01 -8.45
N ILE A 208 -3.27 -0.35 -9.56
CA ILE A 208 -3.51 0.30 -10.86
C ILE A 208 -3.62 -0.64 -12.07
N ASP A 209 -3.23 -1.90 -11.94
CA ASP A 209 -3.14 -2.80 -13.09
C ASP A 209 -4.50 -3.36 -13.56
N ASP A 210 -4.59 -3.72 -14.84
CA ASP A 210 -5.75 -4.34 -15.48
C ASP A 210 -5.82 -5.87 -15.27
N GLY A 211 -4.89 -6.46 -14.51
CA GLY A 211 -4.71 -7.90 -14.36
C GLY A 211 -3.77 -8.53 -15.39
N GLY A 212 -3.33 -7.77 -16.40
CA GLY A 212 -2.35 -8.15 -17.41
C GLY A 212 -1.08 -7.29 -17.41
N GLY A 213 -0.85 -6.53 -16.33
CA GLY A 213 0.31 -5.64 -16.20
C GLY A 213 0.19 -4.33 -16.98
N ARG A 214 -1.00 -3.98 -17.48
CA ARG A 214 -1.28 -2.70 -18.15
C ARG A 214 -2.11 -1.78 -17.25
N TRP A 215 -2.13 -0.50 -17.58
CA TRP A 215 -2.99 0.46 -16.88
C TRP A 215 -4.46 0.06 -17.01
N ALA A 216 -5.21 0.08 -15.91
CA ALA A 216 -6.66 -0.13 -15.96
C ALA A 216 -7.36 0.98 -16.79
N ASP A 217 -8.46 0.60 -17.45
CA ASP A 217 -9.25 1.51 -18.28
C ASP A 217 -9.71 2.75 -17.51
N GLY A 218 -9.51 3.92 -18.11
CA GLY A 218 -9.86 5.21 -17.50
C GLY A 218 -8.86 5.75 -16.47
N PHE A 219 -7.77 5.02 -16.22
CA PHE A 219 -6.67 5.43 -15.34
C PHE A 219 -5.35 5.69 -16.10
N VAL A 220 -5.43 5.78 -17.43
CA VAL A 220 -4.30 5.91 -18.35
C VAL A 220 -4.31 7.27 -19.06
N ALA A 221 -3.14 7.91 -19.18
CA ALA A 221 -2.97 9.13 -19.97
C ALA A 221 -2.33 8.83 -21.33
N ASP A 222 -1.31 7.98 -21.33
CA ASP A 222 -0.64 7.47 -22.52
C ASP A 222 -0.09 6.07 -22.21
N PRO A 223 0.44 5.32 -23.19
CA PRO A 223 0.87 3.94 -22.94
C PRO A 223 1.89 3.77 -21.80
N LEU A 224 2.63 4.83 -21.46
CA LEU A 224 3.71 4.82 -20.48
C LEU A 224 3.33 5.43 -19.13
N HIS A 225 2.19 6.15 -19.05
CA HIS A 225 1.86 6.97 -17.89
C HIS A 225 0.38 6.88 -17.48
N PRO A 226 0.10 6.83 -16.18
CA PRO A 226 -1.26 6.93 -15.66
C PRO A 226 -1.76 8.39 -15.72
N ASN A 227 -3.07 8.58 -15.82
CA ASN A 227 -3.69 9.90 -15.70
C ASN A 227 -3.86 10.31 -14.22
N SER A 228 -4.49 11.46 -13.95
CA SER A 228 -4.71 11.95 -12.59
C SER A 228 -5.50 10.97 -11.69
N ALA A 229 -6.46 10.23 -12.26
CA ALA A 229 -7.18 9.18 -11.53
C ALA A 229 -6.23 8.03 -11.19
N GLY A 230 -5.39 7.61 -12.13
CA GLY A 230 -4.41 6.55 -11.87
C GLY A 230 -3.37 6.94 -10.82
N HIS A 231 -2.88 8.17 -10.87
CA HIS A 231 -2.04 8.75 -9.81
C HIS A 231 -2.74 8.81 -8.46
N THR A 232 -4.07 8.94 -8.43
CA THR A 232 -4.86 8.91 -7.18
C THR A 232 -4.87 7.51 -6.58
N GLU A 233 -5.15 6.48 -7.38
CA GLU A 233 -5.12 5.08 -6.89
C GLU A 233 -3.71 4.67 -6.42
N MET A 234 -2.67 5.06 -7.15
CA MET A 234 -1.27 4.83 -6.74
C MET A 234 -0.92 5.51 -5.41
N ALA A 235 -1.45 6.71 -5.13
CA ALA A 235 -1.25 7.39 -3.86
C ALA A 235 -1.95 6.67 -2.69
N HIS A 236 -3.12 6.08 -2.92
CA HIS A 236 -3.84 5.30 -1.90
C HIS A 236 -3.11 4.04 -1.43
N ALA A 237 -2.11 3.58 -2.19
CA ALA A 237 -1.25 2.45 -1.83
C ALA A 237 -0.24 2.77 -0.72
N PHE A 238 0.03 4.06 -0.44
CA PHE A 238 0.90 4.44 0.66
C PHE A 238 0.18 4.24 1.99
N VAL A 239 0.86 3.60 2.94
CA VAL A 239 0.41 3.55 4.34
C VAL A 239 0.57 4.96 4.94
N PRO A 240 -0.51 5.61 5.42
CA PRO A 240 -0.46 7.01 5.86
C PRO A 240 0.57 7.28 6.94
N THR A 241 0.73 6.35 7.88
CA THR A 241 1.64 6.47 9.02
C THR A 241 2.98 5.75 8.81
N LEU A 242 3.34 5.41 7.57
CA LEU A 242 4.61 4.71 7.27
C LEU A 242 5.81 5.48 7.83
N PHE A 243 5.91 6.77 7.51
CA PHE A 243 7.05 7.58 7.91
C PHE A 243 7.07 7.84 9.42
N ASP A 244 5.90 8.01 10.05
CA ASP A 244 5.79 8.10 11.50
C ASP A 244 6.25 6.81 12.19
N ALA A 245 5.87 5.65 11.65
CA ALA A 245 6.31 4.35 12.14
C ALA A 245 7.82 4.16 12.02
N LEU A 246 8.42 4.57 10.89
CA LEU A 246 9.86 4.52 10.69
C LEU A 246 10.60 5.48 11.64
N ALA A 247 10.10 6.70 11.81
CA ALA A 247 10.66 7.68 12.77
C ALA A 247 10.57 7.19 14.22
N ALA A 248 9.50 6.46 14.55
CA ALA A 248 9.34 5.80 15.84
C ALA A 248 10.22 4.53 16.00
N GLY A 249 10.99 4.16 14.98
CA GLY A 249 11.90 3.02 15.01
C GLY A 249 11.22 1.66 14.88
N LYS A 250 10.01 1.58 14.28
CA LYS A 250 9.37 0.29 14.04
C LYS A 250 10.25 -0.57 13.11
N PRO A 251 10.56 -1.81 13.51
CA PRO A 251 11.43 -2.69 12.73
C PRO A 251 10.73 -3.10 11.43
N THR A 252 11.52 -3.60 10.48
CA THR A 252 10.99 -4.29 9.30
C THR A 252 10.11 -5.46 9.75
N PRO A 253 8.92 -5.66 9.16
CA PRO A 253 8.02 -6.73 9.58
C PRO A 253 8.64 -8.10 9.28
N THR A 254 8.60 -8.99 10.27
CA THR A 254 9.00 -10.39 10.11
C THR A 254 7.86 -11.31 10.47
N ARG A 255 7.66 -12.37 9.69
CA ARG A 255 6.62 -13.37 9.97
C ARG A 255 6.83 -14.00 11.36
N SER A 256 5.76 -14.20 12.10
CA SER A 256 5.78 -14.81 13.42
C SER A 256 6.11 -16.30 13.31
N THR A 257 7.01 -16.79 14.15
CA THR A 257 7.30 -18.23 14.29
C THR A 257 6.58 -18.85 15.50
N ASN A 258 5.76 -18.07 16.21
CA ASN A 258 5.03 -18.55 17.37
C ASN A 258 3.84 -19.42 16.90
N PRO A 259 3.69 -20.65 17.41
CA PRO A 259 2.65 -21.57 16.94
C PRO A 259 1.26 -21.25 17.49
N GLY A 260 1.15 -20.36 18.49
CA GLY A 260 -0.14 -20.00 19.09
C GLY A 260 -1.13 -19.36 18.13
N PHE A 261 -2.39 -19.31 18.54
CA PHE A 261 -3.50 -18.77 17.76
C PHE A 261 -4.54 -18.10 18.66
N ILE A 262 -5.41 -17.33 18.02
CA ILE A 262 -6.65 -16.86 18.65
C ILE A 262 -7.78 -17.81 18.27
N ARG A 263 -8.52 -18.25 19.29
CA ARG A 263 -9.80 -18.94 19.15
C ARG A 263 -10.93 -17.97 19.41
N VAL A 264 -11.83 -17.87 18.45
CA VAL A 264 -13.09 -17.13 18.57
C VAL A 264 -14.21 -18.14 18.81
N SER A 265 -14.99 -17.94 19.87
CA SER A 265 -16.11 -18.77 20.27
C SER A 265 -17.25 -17.89 20.79
N GLY A 266 -18.41 -17.96 20.13
CA GLY A 266 -19.62 -17.26 20.53
C GLY A 266 -19.72 -15.79 20.07
N GLY A 267 -20.77 -15.52 19.30
CA GLY A 267 -21.68 -14.35 19.36
C GLY A 267 -21.18 -12.92 19.12
N SER A 268 -19.91 -12.57 19.32
CA SER A 268 -19.44 -11.21 18.99
C SER A 268 -19.42 -11.06 17.47
N PRO A 269 -20.18 -10.11 16.89
CA PRO A 269 -20.14 -9.89 15.45
C PRO A 269 -18.79 -9.29 15.04
N THR A 270 -18.06 -8.62 15.94
CA THR A 270 -16.77 -7.97 15.64
C THR A 270 -15.68 -8.35 16.65
N PRO A 271 -15.18 -9.61 16.64
CA PRO A 271 -14.18 -10.05 17.61
C PRO A 271 -12.84 -9.33 17.44
N LEU A 272 -12.34 -9.24 16.20
CA LEU A 272 -11.21 -8.39 15.85
C LEU A 272 -11.63 -7.43 14.75
N SER A 273 -11.19 -6.17 14.84
CA SER A 273 -11.47 -5.20 13.78
C SER A 273 -10.37 -4.18 13.56
N PHE A 274 -10.35 -3.64 12.34
CA PHE A 274 -9.49 -2.55 11.93
C PHE A 274 -10.30 -1.59 11.05
N SER A 275 -10.14 -0.29 11.27
CA SER A 275 -10.78 0.75 10.46
C SER A 275 -9.70 1.68 9.90
N PRO A 276 -9.53 1.77 8.57
CA PRO A 276 -8.57 2.70 7.98
C PRO A 276 -8.93 4.15 8.31
N GLU A 277 -7.98 4.94 8.78
CA GLU A 277 -8.19 6.37 9.08
C GLU A 277 -8.29 7.23 7.83
N HIS A 278 -7.65 6.77 6.74
CA HIS A 278 -7.66 7.42 5.44
C HIS A 278 -8.28 6.51 4.38
N PRO A 279 -8.85 7.08 3.29
CA PRO A 279 -9.43 6.28 2.22
C PRO A 279 -8.48 5.19 1.73
N MET A 280 -8.97 3.96 1.74
CA MET A 280 -8.33 2.78 1.16
C MET A 280 -9.20 2.36 -0.02
N ARG A 281 -8.59 2.14 -1.18
CA ARG A 281 -9.30 1.77 -2.42
C ARG A 281 -9.02 0.31 -2.71
N SER A 282 -7.98 0.00 -3.49
CA SER A 282 -7.46 -1.36 -3.60
C SER A 282 -6.96 -1.85 -2.24
N PHE A 283 -7.19 -3.13 -1.94
CA PHE A 283 -6.75 -3.74 -0.70
C PHE A 283 -6.56 -5.24 -0.85
N ALA A 284 -5.84 -5.84 0.07
CA ALA A 284 -5.90 -7.28 0.30
C ALA A 284 -6.04 -7.54 1.80
N VAL A 285 -6.80 -8.57 2.15
CA VAL A 285 -6.84 -9.11 3.52
C VAL A 285 -6.47 -10.58 3.45
N SER A 286 -5.57 -11.00 4.35
CA SER A 286 -5.18 -12.40 4.48
C SER A 286 -5.12 -12.85 5.93
N PHE A 287 -5.38 -14.14 6.13
CA PHE A 287 -5.37 -14.82 7.42
C PHE A 287 -5.34 -16.33 7.23
N LEU A 288 -4.88 -17.06 8.23
CA LEU A 288 -5.15 -18.49 8.34
C LEU A 288 -6.38 -18.72 9.20
N VAL A 289 -7.19 -19.70 8.81
CA VAL A 289 -8.39 -20.11 9.54
C VAL A 289 -8.47 -21.63 9.65
N ARG A 290 -8.92 -22.11 10.82
CA ARG A 290 -9.38 -23.48 11.04
C ARG A 290 -10.76 -23.41 11.67
N ALA A 291 -11.79 -23.72 10.88
CA ALA A 291 -13.19 -23.61 11.30
C ALA A 291 -13.79 -24.98 11.64
N THR A 292 -14.70 -25.03 12.63
CA THR A 292 -15.38 -26.29 12.98
C THR A 292 -16.77 -26.43 12.35
N GLY A 293 -17.23 -25.43 11.61
CA GLY A 293 -18.55 -25.40 10.98
C GLY A 293 -18.79 -24.14 10.16
N ASP A 294 -20.00 -24.04 9.62
CA ASP A 294 -20.44 -22.93 8.79
C ASP A 294 -20.55 -21.61 9.58
N GLY A 295 -20.37 -20.48 8.89
CA GLY A 295 -20.49 -19.12 9.43
C GLY A 295 -19.49 -18.14 8.85
N THR A 296 -19.64 -16.85 9.18
CA THR A 296 -18.75 -15.81 8.65
C THR A 296 -17.41 -15.75 9.39
N VAL A 297 -16.30 -15.92 8.67
CA VAL A 297 -14.95 -15.89 9.24
C VAL A 297 -14.26 -14.53 9.08
N ALA A 298 -14.63 -13.75 8.07
CA ALA A 298 -14.15 -12.37 7.91
C ALA A 298 -15.18 -11.51 7.16
N GLY A 299 -15.22 -10.23 7.48
CA GLY A 299 -16.14 -9.27 6.86
C GLY A 299 -15.45 -7.97 6.48
N VAL A 300 -15.88 -7.37 5.37
CA VAL A 300 -15.48 -6.02 4.95
C VAL A 300 -16.74 -5.19 4.75
N SER A 301 -16.78 -4.03 5.39
CA SER A 301 -17.85 -3.05 5.25
C SER A 301 -17.31 -1.69 4.84
N GLY A 302 -18.17 -0.89 4.21
CA GLY A 302 -17.83 0.42 3.68
C GLY A 302 -18.75 0.80 2.55
N GLN A 303 -18.19 1.24 1.43
CA GLN A 303 -18.95 1.78 0.30
C GLN A 303 -18.67 1.03 -1.01
N THR A 304 -19.69 0.88 -1.87
CA THR A 304 -19.46 0.59 -3.29
C THR A 304 -19.00 1.87 -3.98
N LEU A 305 -18.27 1.73 -5.07
CA LEU A 305 -17.85 2.85 -5.90
C LEU A 305 -18.52 2.79 -7.27
N GLY A 306 -19.20 3.88 -7.62
CA GLY A 306 -19.60 4.15 -8.99
C GLY A 306 -18.46 4.84 -9.72
N ASN A 307 -18.39 4.66 -11.04
CA ASN A 307 -17.48 5.41 -11.90
C ASN A 307 -18.27 6.40 -12.77
N ARG A 308 -17.79 7.64 -12.82
CA ARG A 308 -18.21 8.62 -13.82
C ARG A 308 -17.04 8.92 -14.75
N VAL A 309 -17.26 8.81 -16.05
CA VAL A 309 -16.24 9.15 -17.04
C VAL A 309 -16.30 10.63 -17.37
N THR A 310 -15.14 11.27 -17.34
CA THR A 310 -14.93 12.62 -17.89
C THR A 310 -13.80 12.56 -18.90
N THR A 311 -13.89 13.33 -19.97
CA THR A 311 -12.81 13.41 -20.96
C THR A 311 -11.99 14.68 -20.73
N SER A 312 -10.67 14.56 -20.77
CA SER A 312 -9.73 15.69 -20.74
C SER A 312 -8.77 15.63 -21.93
N ALA A 313 -8.11 16.74 -22.23
CA ALA A 313 -7.09 16.80 -23.27
C ALA A 313 -5.70 16.70 -22.64
N TYR A 314 -4.91 15.73 -23.08
CA TYR A 314 -3.56 15.47 -22.56
C TYR A 314 -2.48 15.51 -23.66
N GLY A 315 -1.24 15.81 -23.24
CA GLY A 315 -0.08 15.85 -24.12
C GLY A 315 -0.04 17.05 -25.08
N ARG A 316 1.05 17.15 -25.85
CA ARG A 316 1.27 18.26 -26.80
C ARG A 316 0.22 18.31 -27.92
N GLN A 317 -0.25 17.14 -28.34
CA GLN A 317 -1.29 17.01 -29.36
C GLN A 317 -2.71 17.15 -28.80
N ARG A 318 -2.87 17.39 -27.50
CA ARG A 318 -4.18 17.53 -26.83
C ARG A 318 -5.10 16.34 -27.13
N GLN A 319 -4.55 15.13 -27.08
CA GLN A 319 -5.31 13.91 -27.31
C GLN A 319 -6.38 13.77 -26.22
N PRO A 320 -7.63 13.42 -26.57
CA PRO A 320 -8.65 13.14 -25.57
C PRO A 320 -8.29 11.88 -24.80
N ILE A 321 -8.37 11.96 -23.48
CA ILE A 321 -8.21 10.83 -22.56
C ILE A 321 -9.46 10.73 -21.68
N ASP A 322 -9.88 9.50 -21.40
CA ASP A 322 -10.94 9.23 -20.44
C ASP A 322 -10.36 9.14 -19.03
N ILE A 323 -11.07 9.75 -18.09
CA ILE A 323 -10.71 9.80 -16.68
C ILE A 323 -11.88 9.25 -15.89
N TYR A 324 -11.64 8.18 -15.15
CA TYR A 324 -12.64 7.57 -14.28
C TYR A 324 -12.62 8.26 -12.92
N ASN A 325 -13.75 8.86 -12.56
CA ASN A 325 -13.95 9.47 -11.26
C ASN A 325 -14.70 8.47 -10.37
N LEU A 326 -13.99 7.87 -9.41
CA LEU A 326 -14.57 6.92 -8.48
C LEU A 326 -15.18 7.64 -7.28
N SER A 327 -16.49 7.48 -7.09
CA SER A 327 -17.23 8.08 -5.99
C SER A 327 -18.11 7.05 -5.29
N PRO A 328 -18.34 7.19 -3.97
CA PRO A 328 -19.28 6.36 -3.25
C PRO A 328 -20.65 6.30 -3.93
N SER A 329 -21.21 5.10 -4.09
CA SER A 329 -22.49 4.85 -4.76
C SER A 329 -23.50 4.07 -3.92
N GLY A 330 -23.07 3.49 -2.80
CA GLY A 330 -23.87 2.61 -1.97
C GLY A 330 -23.08 2.08 -0.79
N GLN A 331 -23.70 1.25 0.04
CA GLN A 331 -23.04 0.56 1.16
C GLN A 331 -22.70 -0.87 0.76
N ILE A 332 -21.53 -1.35 1.19
CA ILE A 332 -21.13 -2.75 0.99
C ILE A 332 -21.06 -3.49 2.32
N ARG A 333 -21.30 -4.79 2.17
CA ARG A 333 -21.26 -5.81 3.20
C ARG A 333 -20.81 -7.09 2.49
N VAL A 334 -19.51 -7.28 2.39
CA VAL A 334 -18.92 -8.46 1.74
C VAL A 334 -18.25 -9.32 2.79
N ALA A 335 -18.22 -10.63 2.56
CA ALA A 335 -17.77 -11.56 3.58
C ALA A 335 -17.10 -12.79 3.00
N VAL A 336 -16.13 -13.30 3.75
CA VAL A 336 -15.63 -14.66 3.61
C VAL A 336 -16.29 -15.51 4.67
N SER A 337 -16.91 -16.61 4.25
CA SER A 337 -17.65 -17.52 5.12
C SER A 337 -17.27 -18.96 4.85
N VAL A 338 -17.58 -19.83 5.80
CA VAL A 338 -17.66 -21.27 5.57
C VAL A 338 -19.13 -21.60 5.30
N SER A 339 -19.41 -22.23 4.16
CA SER A 339 -20.76 -22.64 3.76
C SER A 339 -20.72 -24.02 3.13
N GLY A 340 -21.49 -24.97 3.67
CA GLY A 340 -21.42 -26.36 3.26
C GLY A 340 -20.03 -26.96 3.43
N GLY A 341 -19.29 -26.53 4.46
CA GLY A 341 -17.92 -26.97 4.73
C GLY A 341 -16.85 -26.44 3.78
N ARG A 342 -17.14 -25.42 2.95
CA ARG A 342 -16.19 -24.80 2.02
C ARG A 342 -16.05 -23.31 2.27
N LEU A 343 -14.88 -22.74 1.99
CA LEU A 343 -14.69 -21.29 2.00
C LEU A 343 -15.40 -20.65 0.80
N THR A 344 -16.17 -19.61 1.07
CA THR A 344 -16.92 -18.82 0.09
C THR A 344 -16.64 -17.34 0.27
N TYR A 345 -16.67 -16.58 -0.82
CA TYR A 345 -16.75 -15.12 -0.79
C TYR A 345 -18.10 -14.66 -1.35
N THR A 346 -18.81 -13.82 -0.59
CA THR A 346 -20.05 -13.18 -1.02
C THR A 346 -19.78 -11.73 -1.38
N ALA A 347 -19.96 -11.40 -2.65
CA ALA A 347 -19.75 -10.07 -3.23
C ALA A 347 -20.89 -9.10 -2.87
N SER A 348 -20.65 -7.80 -3.12
CA SER A 348 -21.66 -6.76 -2.91
C SER A 348 -22.91 -6.92 -3.79
N SER A 349 -22.78 -7.59 -4.93
CA SER A 349 -23.87 -7.96 -5.84
C SER A 349 -24.70 -9.15 -5.34
N GLY A 350 -24.24 -9.87 -4.32
CA GLY A 350 -24.76 -11.18 -3.92
C GLY A 350 -24.20 -12.37 -4.71
N GLU A 351 -23.30 -12.13 -5.68
CA GLU A 351 -22.56 -13.18 -6.35
C GLU A 351 -21.64 -13.92 -5.36
N ILE A 352 -21.56 -15.25 -5.49
CA ILE A 352 -20.78 -16.11 -4.58
C ILE A 352 -19.66 -16.78 -5.35
N VAL A 353 -18.44 -16.64 -4.84
CA VAL A 353 -17.27 -17.44 -5.24
C VAL A 353 -17.11 -18.60 -4.27
N LEU A 354 -17.03 -19.82 -4.78
CA LEU A 354 -16.84 -21.04 -4.00
C LEU A 354 -15.44 -21.60 -4.20
N SER A 355 -14.74 -21.89 -3.10
CA SER A 355 -13.46 -22.60 -3.15
C SER A 355 -13.62 -24.12 -3.30
N SER A 356 -12.54 -24.79 -3.67
CA SER A 356 -12.45 -26.25 -3.69
C SER A 356 -12.04 -26.86 -2.34
N ALA A 357 -11.52 -26.07 -1.40
CA ALA A 357 -11.00 -26.53 -0.13
C ALA A 357 -12.13 -26.92 0.85
N THR A 358 -11.93 -28.00 1.60
CA THR A 358 -12.84 -28.43 2.68
C THR A 358 -12.44 -27.77 3.99
N ALA A 359 -12.99 -26.58 4.25
CA ALA A 359 -12.59 -25.70 5.35
C ALA A 359 -12.86 -26.23 6.77
N THR A 360 -13.57 -27.36 6.89
CA THR A 360 -13.93 -28.00 8.16
C THR A 360 -13.28 -29.37 8.33
N ASP A 361 -12.16 -29.62 7.66
CA ASP A 361 -11.38 -30.86 7.75
C ASP A 361 -10.47 -30.91 9.00
N GLY A 362 -10.35 -29.81 9.74
CA GLY A 362 -9.53 -29.68 10.93
C GLY A 362 -8.11 -29.15 10.64
N GLU A 363 -7.79 -28.83 9.40
CA GLU A 363 -6.52 -28.25 8.99
C GLU A 363 -6.60 -26.71 8.94
N TRP A 364 -5.43 -26.08 8.79
CA TRP A 364 -5.32 -24.64 8.57
C TRP A 364 -5.46 -24.32 7.07
N HIS A 365 -6.34 -23.39 6.73
CA HIS A 365 -6.45 -22.84 5.37
C HIS A 365 -6.01 -21.39 5.35
N HIS A 366 -5.20 -21.04 4.34
CA HIS A 366 -4.80 -19.66 4.10
C HIS A 366 -5.78 -18.99 3.14
N VAL A 367 -6.34 -17.87 3.55
CA VAL A 367 -7.29 -17.08 2.76
C VAL A 367 -6.65 -15.77 2.36
N VAL A 368 -6.77 -15.40 1.08
CA VAL A 368 -6.49 -14.04 0.61
C VAL A 368 -7.70 -13.52 -0.17
N LEU A 369 -8.28 -12.41 0.28
CA LEU A 369 -9.26 -11.65 -0.48
C LEU A 369 -8.58 -10.40 -1.02
N SER A 370 -8.43 -10.30 -2.34
CA SER A 370 -7.70 -9.25 -3.03
C SER A 370 -8.64 -8.41 -3.88
N HIS A 371 -8.72 -7.11 -3.63
CA HIS A 371 -9.59 -6.16 -4.31
C HIS A 371 -8.80 -5.10 -5.08
N TYR A 372 -9.21 -4.84 -6.31
CA TYR A 372 -8.59 -3.89 -7.22
C TYR A 372 -9.60 -2.82 -7.64
N ALA A 373 -9.52 -1.65 -7.01
CA ALA A 373 -10.48 -0.57 -7.25
C ALA A 373 -10.38 -0.04 -8.69
N ALA A 374 -9.19 0.02 -9.28
CA ALA A 374 -8.96 0.57 -10.63
C ALA A 374 -9.54 -0.32 -11.76
N ARG A 375 -9.35 -1.65 -11.71
CA ARG A 375 -9.99 -2.56 -12.68
C ARG A 375 -11.39 -3.01 -12.30
N GLY A 376 -11.77 -2.88 -11.03
CA GLY A 376 -13.09 -3.23 -10.53
C GLY A 376 -13.31 -4.73 -10.41
N GLU A 377 -12.38 -5.41 -9.74
CA GLU A 377 -12.42 -6.84 -9.51
C GLU A 377 -12.06 -7.17 -8.06
N THR A 378 -12.73 -8.16 -7.48
CA THR A 378 -12.30 -8.84 -6.25
C THR A 378 -12.02 -10.30 -6.54
N VAL A 379 -10.90 -10.82 -6.05
CA VAL A 379 -10.44 -12.19 -6.26
C VAL A 379 -10.27 -12.90 -4.92
N LEU A 380 -10.82 -14.10 -4.79
CA LEU A 380 -10.59 -14.99 -3.65
C LEU A 380 -9.49 -15.99 -4.01
N PHE A 381 -8.48 -16.09 -3.14
CA PHE A 381 -7.50 -17.16 -3.14
C PHE A 381 -7.61 -17.98 -1.85
N VAL A 382 -7.48 -19.30 -1.98
CA VAL A 382 -7.44 -20.24 -0.86
C VAL A 382 -6.25 -21.17 -1.09
N ASP A 383 -5.40 -21.31 -0.06
CA ASP A 383 -4.20 -22.16 -0.09
C ASP A 383 -3.29 -21.89 -1.30
N GLY A 384 -3.10 -20.59 -1.58
CA GLY A 384 -2.29 -20.10 -2.71
C GLY A 384 -2.96 -20.21 -4.09
N ALA A 385 -4.11 -20.89 -4.20
CA ALA A 385 -4.82 -21.08 -5.47
C ALA A 385 -5.99 -20.11 -5.64
N ARG A 386 -6.20 -19.60 -6.87
CA ARG A 386 -7.36 -18.75 -7.20
C ARG A 386 -8.65 -19.57 -7.18
N ALA A 387 -9.56 -19.24 -6.28
CA ALA A 387 -10.89 -19.83 -6.21
C ALA A 387 -11.85 -19.22 -7.25
N GLY A 388 -11.78 -17.90 -7.44
CA GLY A 388 -12.61 -17.18 -8.41
C GLY A 388 -12.55 -15.67 -8.21
N ALA A 389 -13.32 -14.93 -9.01
CA ALA A 389 -13.38 -13.48 -8.92
C ALA A 389 -14.78 -12.96 -9.28
N VAL A 390 -15.05 -11.72 -8.88
CA VAL A 390 -16.27 -10.99 -9.16
C VAL A 390 -15.95 -9.57 -9.60
N SER A 391 -16.87 -8.97 -10.37
CA SER A 391 -16.75 -7.58 -10.81
C SER A 391 -17.41 -6.64 -9.80
N GLU A 392 -16.62 -5.82 -9.12
CA GLU A 392 -17.10 -4.81 -8.17
C GLU A 392 -16.03 -3.76 -7.88
N ARG A 393 -16.41 -2.61 -7.32
CA ARG A 393 -15.48 -1.57 -6.83
C ARG A 393 -15.87 -1.19 -5.42
N LEU A 394 -14.92 -1.31 -4.51
CA LEU A 394 -15.14 -1.20 -3.07
C LEU A 394 -14.24 -0.11 -2.48
N GLN A 395 -14.71 0.52 -1.41
CA GLN A 395 -13.91 1.36 -0.53
C GLN A 395 -14.16 0.86 0.91
N PRO A 396 -13.25 0.05 1.47
CA PRO A 396 -13.40 -0.43 2.83
C PRO A 396 -13.31 0.71 3.84
N GLU A 397 -14.20 0.66 4.83
CA GLU A 397 -14.19 1.53 6.01
C GLU A 397 -13.91 0.72 7.29
N ARG A 398 -14.18 -0.61 7.26
CA ARG A 398 -13.89 -1.51 8.37
C ARG A 398 -13.69 -2.94 7.90
N PHE A 399 -12.66 -3.58 8.45
CA PHE A 399 -12.36 -4.99 8.35
C PHE A 399 -12.68 -5.69 9.68
N VAL A 400 -13.17 -6.92 9.60
CA VAL A 400 -13.52 -7.76 10.74
C VAL A 400 -12.98 -9.17 10.52
N LEU A 401 -12.40 -9.77 11.56
CA LEU A 401 -11.98 -11.16 11.58
C LEU A 401 -12.66 -11.90 12.74
N GLY A 402 -13.07 -13.15 12.50
CA GLY A 402 -13.81 -13.98 13.46
C GLY A 402 -15.32 -13.76 13.44
N GLY A 403 -15.83 -12.93 12.53
CA GLY A 403 -17.25 -12.63 12.40
C GLY A 403 -17.54 -11.74 11.20
N GLY A 404 -18.83 -11.56 10.89
CA GLY A 404 -19.27 -10.69 9.80
C GLY A 404 -19.35 -9.22 10.16
N GLY A 405 -19.35 -8.86 11.44
CA GLY A 405 -19.61 -7.50 11.90
C GLY A 405 -21.00 -7.04 11.50
N ARG A 406 -21.06 -5.88 10.81
CA ARG A 406 -22.27 -5.47 10.09
C ARG A 406 -22.37 -6.13 8.71
N ALA A 407 -21.33 -6.78 8.21
CA ALA A 407 -21.19 -7.20 6.83
C ALA A 407 -21.82 -8.56 6.48
N ALA A 408 -22.14 -9.43 7.43
CA ALA A 408 -22.70 -10.75 7.12
C ALA A 408 -23.31 -11.47 8.33
N ASP A 409 -23.75 -12.71 8.09
CA ASP A 409 -24.36 -13.65 9.03
C ASP A 409 -23.49 -13.93 10.27
N GLU A 410 -24.06 -14.66 11.23
CA GLU A 410 -23.40 -15.07 12.46
C GLU A 410 -22.03 -15.74 12.21
N ALA A 411 -21.09 -15.49 13.12
CA ALA A 411 -19.80 -16.17 13.13
C ALA A 411 -19.99 -17.70 13.31
N PRO A 412 -19.02 -18.53 12.87
CA PRO A 412 -19.03 -19.95 13.21
C PRO A 412 -19.10 -20.13 14.73
N GLN A 413 -19.66 -21.25 15.18
CA GLN A 413 -19.70 -21.59 16.61
C GLN A 413 -18.30 -21.49 17.24
N GLN A 414 -17.29 -21.93 16.50
CA GLN A 414 -15.88 -21.75 16.82
C GLN A 414 -15.04 -21.70 15.55
N ALA A 415 -14.04 -20.82 15.53
CA ALA A 415 -12.96 -20.83 14.55
C ALA A 415 -11.64 -20.35 15.18
N ASP A 416 -10.53 -20.91 14.73
CA ASP A 416 -9.19 -20.53 15.13
C ASP A 416 -8.54 -19.68 14.02
N PHE A 417 -7.74 -18.68 14.40
CA PHE A 417 -7.15 -17.70 13.49
C PHE A 417 -5.66 -17.46 13.77
N LYS A 418 -4.87 -17.31 12.69
CA LYS A 418 -3.47 -16.85 12.72
C LYS A 418 -3.24 -15.78 11.64
N GLU A 419 -2.26 -14.92 11.88
CA GLU A 419 -1.65 -14.03 10.89
C GLU A 419 -2.61 -13.14 10.09
N TRP A 420 -3.26 -12.21 10.76
CA TRP A 420 -4.12 -11.25 10.07
C TRP A 420 -3.32 -10.12 9.45
N MET A 421 -3.32 -10.05 8.12
CA MET A 421 -2.64 -9.01 7.35
C MET A 421 -3.60 -8.21 6.49
N ILE A 422 -3.39 -6.90 6.40
CA ILE A 422 -4.15 -5.98 5.55
C ILE A 422 -3.19 -5.08 4.77
N HIS A 423 -3.32 -5.10 3.45
CA HIS A 423 -2.51 -4.33 2.51
C HIS A 423 -3.36 -3.24 1.84
N ARG A 424 -2.76 -2.08 1.57
CA ARG A 424 -3.35 -0.96 0.80
C ARG A 424 -3.26 -1.14 -0.72
N ALA A 425 -3.16 -2.37 -1.18
CA ALA A 425 -3.12 -2.73 -2.59
C ALA A 425 -3.65 -4.15 -2.77
N GLY A 426 -4.16 -4.46 -3.96
CA GLY A 426 -4.48 -5.84 -4.31
C GLY A 426 -3.21 -6.68 -4.43
N LEU A 427 -3.25 -7.92 -3.97
CA LEU A 427 -2.20 -8.91 -4.17
C LEU A 427 -2.52 -9.83 -5.35
N ASN A 428 -1.58 -9.94 -6.27
CA ASN A 428 -1.72 -10.82 -7.45
C ASN A 428 -1.53 -12.30 -7.07
N ALA A 429 -1.73 -13.21 -8.04
CA ALA A 429 -1.65 -14.65 -7.80
C ALA A 429 -0.29 -15.10 -7.26
N ASP A 430 0.82 -14.53 -7.75
CA ASP A 430 2.17 -14.90 -7.30
C ASP A 430 2.42 -14.41 -5.87
N GLU A 431 1.89 -13.25 -5.48
CA GLU A 431 1.97 -12.72 -4.10
C GLU A 431 1.09 -13.51 -3.12
N ALA A 432 -0.12 -13.92 -3.54
CA ALA A 432 -1.00 -14.76 -2.75
C ALA A 432 -0.41 -16.17 -2.52
N ALA A 433 0.22 -16.75 -3.55
CA ALA A 433 0.96 -18.00 -3.44
C ALA A 433 2.19 -17.86 -2.51
N ALA A 434 2.95 -16.77 -2.64
CA ALA A 434 4.11 -16.52 -1.78
C ALA A 434 3.75 -16.43 -0.29
N LEU A 435 2.62 -15.76 0.05
CA LEU A 435 2.10 -15.72 1.43
C LEU A 435 1.78 -17.11 1.96
N TYR A 436 1.09 -17.93 1.15
CA TYR A 436 0.78 -19.32 1.50
C TYR A 436 2.05 -20.13 1.77
N ASP A 437 3.06 -19.98 0.91
CA ASP A 437 4.30 -20.77 0.97
C ASP A 437 5.26 -20.41 2.11
N GLY A 438 5.04 -19.30 2.83
CA GLY A 438 6.00 -18.90 3.87
C GLY A 438 6.34 -17.43 3.91
N THR A 439 6.23 -16.75 2.78
CA THR A 439 6.86 -15.45 2.55
C THR A 439 6.00 -14.31 3.05
N LEU A 440 6.56 -13.40 3.86
CA LEU A 440 5.86 -12.16 4.21
C LEU A 440 5.95 -11.18 3.04
N VAL A 441 4.78 -10.68 2.59
CA VAL A 441 4.67 -9.61 1.59
C VAL A 441 4.46 -8.30 2.35
N GLN A 442 5.46 -7.42 2.36
CA GLN A 442 5.45 -6.20 3.18
C GLN A 442 4.96 -4.96 2.43
N ALA A 443 4.98 -4.97 1.10
CA ALA A 443 4.68 -3.80 0.30
C ALA A 443 3.25 -3.31 0.57
N SER A 444 3.10 -2.05 1.00
CA SER A 444 1.81 -1.47 1.39
C SER A 444 1.08 -2.19 2.53
N LEU A 445 1.79 -2.95 3.37
CA LEU A 445 1.23 -3.62 4.55
C LEU A 445 0.90 -2.60 5.64
N GLU A 446 -0.38 -2.43 5.97
CA GLU A 446 -0.84 -1.49 7.00
C GLU A 446 -1.07 -2.18 8.35
N VAL A 447 -1.55 -3.42 8.33
CA VAL A 447 -1.78 -4.23 9.53
C VAL A 447 -1.10 -5.57 9.36
N TYR A 448 -0.32 -5.98 10.35
CA TYR A 448 0.05 -7.38 10.56
C TYR A 448 -0.07 -7.73 12.04
N ALA A 449 -1.15 -8.41 12.40
CA ALA A 449 -1.33 -9.00 13.72
C ALA A 449 -1.04 -10.50 13.64
N SER A 450 -0.03 -10.98 14.36
CA SER A 450 0.33 -12.41 14.31
C SER A 450 -0.78 -13.33 14.86
N LEU A 451 -1.64 -12.81 15.74
CA LEU A 451 -2.64 -13.52 16.53
C LEU A 451 -2.05 -14.66 17.38
N SER A 452 -0.75 -14.61 17.62
CA SER A 452 0.04 -15.63 18.32
C SER A 452 0.71 -15.03 19.56
N GLY A 453 0.87 -15.83 20.61
CA GLY A 453 1.48 -15.42 21.88
C GLY A 453 0.51 -14.76 22.87
N SER A 454 1.06 -14.07 23.89
CA SER A 454 0.27 -13.44 24.95
C SER A 454 -0.74 -12.41 24.43
N SER A 455 -1.79 -12.12 25.20
CA SER A 455 -2.90 -11.26 24.76
C SER A 455 -2.48 -9.85 24.33
N ALA A 456 -1.39 -9.31 24.87
CA ALA A 456 -0.85 -8.01 24.45
C ALA A 456 -0.04 -8.09 23.14
N MET A 457 0.66 -9.20 22.88
CA MET A 457 1.52 -9.37 21.69
C MET A 457 0.79 -9.93 20.48
N ALA A 458 -0.32 -10.65 20.71
CA ALA A 458 -1.08 -11.30 19.65
C ALA A 458 -1.68 -10.30 18.66
N THR A 459 -2.04 -9.10 19.12
CA THR A 459 -2.67 -8.06 18.30
C THR A 459 -1.85 -6.80 18.16
N GLU A 460 -0.59 -6.86 18.59
CA GLU A 460 0.38 -5.84 18.21
C GLU A 460 0.46 -5.80 16.69
N ASN A 461 0.28 -4.60 16.13
CA ASN A 461 0.51 -4.39 14.71
C ASN A 461 2.02 -4.40 14.45
N ARG A 462 2.51 -5.44 13.80
CA ARG A 462 3.93 -5.62 13.42
C ARG A 462 4.29 -4.99 12.08
N ALA A 463 3.33 -4.43 11.36
CA ALA A 463 3.60 -3.65 10.16
C ALA A 463 4.33 -2.33 10.49
N GLN A 464 5.00 -1.74 9.51
CA GLN A 464 5.53 -0.37 9.59
C GLN A 464 4.39 0.64 9.41
N SER A 465 3.49 0.64 10.39
CA SER A 465 2.28 1.43 10.50
C SER A 465 1.98 1.67 11.96
N LEU A 466 1.33 2.79 12.26
CA LEU A 466 0.80 3.11 13.59
C LEU A 466 -0.66 2.69 13.77
N SER A 467 -1.28 2.09 12.74
CA SER A 467 -2.64 1.58 12.80
C SER A 467 -2.80 0.52 13.90
N VAL A 468 -3.97 0.49 14.54
CA VAL A 468 -4.26 -0.38 15.69
C VAL A 468 -5.34 -1.39 15.33
N VAL A 469 -5.15 -2.63 15.78
CA VAL A 469 -6.19 -3.67 15.78
C VAL A 469 -6.98 -3.60 17.08
N GLU A 470 -8.29 -3.47 16.96
CA GLU A 470 -9.23 -3.54 18.08
C GLU A 470 -9.65 -4.99 18.33
N ILE A 471 -9.77 -5.37 19.61
CA ILE A 471 -10.31 -6.68 20.03
C ILE A 471 -11.47 -6.47 20.98
N GLU A 472 -12.58 -7.15 20.70
CA GLU A 472 -13.61 -7.42 21.70
C GLU A 472 -13.27 -8.73 22.42
N ARG A 473 -12.94 -8.63 23.71
CA ARG A 473 -12.41 -9.78 24.48
C ARG A 473 -13.47 -10.86 24.73
N ALA A 474 -14.75 -10.52 24.68
CA ALA A 474 -15.82 -11.50 24.83
C ALA A 474 -15.75 -12.55 23.70
N GLY A 475 -15.56 -13.82 24.08
CA GLY A 475 -15.49 -14.94 23.14
C GLY A 475 -14.13 -15.10 22.44
N VAL A 476 -13.11 -14.32 22.81
CA VAL A 476 -11.76 -14.39 22.24
C VAL A 476 -10.80 -14.99 23.26
N THR A 477 -10.17 -16.12 22.92
CA THR A 477 -9.21 -16.81 23.78
C THR A 477 -7.89 -17.04 23.06
N HIS A 478 -6.78 -16.84 23.77
CA HIS A 478 -5.44 -17.11 23.27
C HIS A 478 -5.04 -18.54 23.64
N THR A 479 -4.54 -19.28 22.66
CA THR A 479 -4.04 -20.64 22.86
C THR A 479 -2.58 -20.70 22.46
N GLU A 480 -1.73 -21.19 23.36
CA GLU A 480 -0.38 -21.64 23.04
C GLU A 480 -0.51 -23.09 22.54
N GLU A 481 0.07 -23.40 21.38
CA GLU A 481 -0.06 -24.72 20.74
C GLU A 481 0.94 -25.73 21.32
#